data_AF-A0A844D908-F1
#
_entry.id   AF-A0A844D908-F1
#
_cell.length_a   1.000
_cell.length_b   1.000
_cell.length_c   1.000
_cell.angle_alpha   90.00
_cell.angle_beta   90.00
_cell.angle_gamma   90.00
#
_symmetry.space_group_name_H-M   'P 1'
#
loop_
_entity.id
_entity.type
_entity.pdbx_description
1 polymer ?
#
loop_
_entity_poly.entity_id
_entity_poly.type
_entity_poly.pdbx_seq_one_letter_code
_entity_poly.pdbx_strand_id
1 'polypeptide(L)'
;MKIEIEIPDTDELDGISDEDMERIIDEAIRTTHWHEYAGVDIDLTDARARVVESAWSKKPPRSFLTWLKTQTKREDIVGDFARDAAKDPRAPGGRATKGEWRDYLGGAQHLVEALNNSWNDFLIEPA
;
A
#
# COMPACT_ATOMS: atom_id res chain seq x y z
N MET A 1 -10.54 -4.69 -16.50
CA MET A 1 -9.63 -4.97 -15.37
C MET A 1 -9.16 -3.64 -14.82
N LYS A 2 -9.17 -3.44 -13.50
CA LYS A 2 -8.65 -2.20 -12.88
C LYS A 2 -7.29 -2.52 -12.28
N ILE A 3 -6.26 -1.83 -12.75
CA ILE A 3 -4.90 -1.92 -12.19
C ILE A 3 -4.73 -0.65 -11.36
N GLU A 4 -4.46 -0.81 -10.06
CA GLU A 4 -4.11 0.30 -9.18
C GLU A 4 -2.62 0.21 -8.88
N ILE A 5 -1.89 1.30 -9.17
CA ILE A 5 -0.47 1.42 -8.90
C ILE A 5 -0.33 2.44 -7.78
N GLU A 6 0.15 2.00 -6.61
CA GLU A 6 0.37 2.87 -5.46
C GLU A 6 1.85 3.27 -5.43
N ILE A 7 2.13 4.55 -5.64
CA ILE A 7 3.49 5.11 -5.52
C ILE A 7 3.61 5.65 -4.08
N PRO A 8 4.55 5.13 -3.28
CA PRO A 8 4.75 5.62 -1.92
C PRO A 8 5.20 7.09 -1.95
N ASP A 9 4.73 7.86 -0.99
CA ASP A 9 5.25 9.20 -0.73
C ASP A 9 6.70 9.06 -0.24
N THR A 10 7.64 9.65 -0.96
CA THR A 10 9.08 9.64 -0.67
C THR A 10 9.62 11.06 -0.73
N ASP A 11 10.68 11.34 0.02
CA ASP A 11 11.37 12.64 0.04
C ASP A 11 11.84 13.09 -1.37
N GLU A 12 11.95 12.17 -2.33
CA GLU A 12 12.31 12.46 -3.72
C GLU A 12 11.15 13.05 -4.53
N LEU A 13 9.92 12.83 -4.08
CA LEU A 13 8.69 13.38 -4.66
C LEU A 13 8.28 14.70 -3.99
N ASP A 14 8.94 15.07 -2.87
CA ASP A 14 8.73 16.35 -2.18
C ASP A 14 9.07 17.52 -3.12
N GLY A 15 8.03 18.15 -3.66
CA GLY A 15 8.15 19.29 -4.57
C GLY A 15 7.47 19.08 -5.93
N ILE A 16 6.98 17.88 -6.22
CA ILE A 16 6.10 17.64 -7.37
C ILE A 16 4.66 17.82 -6.90
N SER A 17 3.92 18.73 -7.55
CA SER A 17 2.50 18.90 -7.24
C SER A 17 1.67 17.70 -7.71
N ASP A 18 0.50 17.48 -7.12
CA ASP A 18 -0.43 16.43 -7.58
C ASP A 18 -0.75 16.54 -9.08
N GLU A 19 -0.97 17.77 -9.57
CA GLU A 19 -1.23 18.04 -10.99
C GLU A 19 -0.03 17.69 -11.88
N ASP A 20 1.20 17.97 -11.41
CA ASP A 20 2.42 17.61 -12.12
C ASP A 20 2.64 16.10 -12.12
N MET A 21 2.37 15.41 -11.00
CA MET A 21 2.43 13.95 -10.90
C MET A 21 1.43 13.29 -11.85
N GLU A 22 0.17 13.74 -11.86
CA GLU A 22 -0.84 13.22 -12.79
C GLU A 22 -0.41 13.40 -14.24
N ARG A 23 0.11 14.58 -14.59
CA ARG A 23 0.60 14.88 -15.94
C ARG A 23 1.78 13.99 -16.34
N ILE A 24 2.77 13.82 -15.46
CA ILE A 24 3.95 12.97 -15.72
C ILE A 24 3.53 11.53 -15.97
N ILE A 25 2.61 10.99 -15.15
CA ILE A 25 2.14 9.61 -15.29
C ILE A 25 1.29 9.45 -16.56
N ASP A 26 0.39 10.39 -16.85
CA ASP A 26 -0.42 10.37 -18.07
C ASP A 26 0.46 10.44 -19.33
N GLU A 27 1.55 11.22 -19.30
CA GLU A 27 2.51 11.29 -20.41
C GLU A 27 3.29 9.98 -20.59
N ALA A 28 3.73 9.35 -19.49
CA ALA A 28 4.39 8.05 -19.51
C ALA A 28 3.48 6.91 -20.03
N ILE A 29 2.20 6.91 -19.65
CA ILE A 29 1.18 5.97 -20.15
C ILE A 29 0.99 6.15 -21.67
N ARG A 30 0.86 7.41 -22.14
CA ARG A 30 0.60 7.68 -23.57
C ARG A 30 1.79 7.39 -24.47
N THR A 31 3.00 7.60 -23.99
CA THR A 31 4.22 7.33 -24.78
C THR A 31 4.50 5.84 -24.94
N THR A 32 4.07 5.02 -23.98
CA THR A 32 4.25 3.55 -23.98
C THR A 32 2.90 2.84 -23.84
N HIS A 33 2.08 2.89 -24.90
CA HIS A 33 0.70 2.41 -24.86
C HIS A 33 0.47 1.04 -25.52
N TRP A 34 1.50 0.44 -26.12
CA TRP A 34 1.46 -0.93 -26.67
C TRP A 34 2.57 -1.78 -26.09
N HIS A 35 2.18 -2.90 -25.47
CA HIS A 35 3.12 -3.93 -25.08
C HIS A 35 2.56 -5.31 -25.38
N GLU A 36 3.34 -6.12 -26.11
CA GLU A 36 3.02 -7.51 -26.37
C GLU A 36 3.58 -8.35 -25.22
N TYR A 37 2.71 -8.95 -24.42
CA TYR A 37 3.10 -9.92 -23.40
C TYR A 37 2.45 -11.27 -23.72
N ALA A 38 3.29 -12.28 -23.99
CA ALA A 38 2.85 -13.64 -24.28
C ALA A 38 1.80 -13.75 -25.41
N GLY A 39 1.90 -12.89 -26.44
CA GLY A 39 0.98 -12.85 -27.59
C GLY A 39 -0.35 -12.14 -27.31
N VAL A 40 -0.45 -11.41 -26.19
CA VAL A 40 -1.57 -10.53 -25.87
C VAL A 40 -1.12 -9.08 -25.98
N ASP A 41 -1.84 -8.31 -26.79
CA ASP A 41 -1.65 -6.86 -26.88
C ASP A 41 -2.38 -6.16 -25.74
N ILE A 42 -1.63 -5.36 -24.97
CA ILE A 42 -2.19 -4.49 -23.94
C ILE A 42 -2.21 -3.07 -24.48
N ASP A 43 -3.40 -2.56 -24.79
CA ASP A 43 -3.63 -1.16 -25.17
C ASP A 43 -3.95 -0.32 -23.92
N LEU A 44 -3.07 0.63 -23.62
CA LEU A 44 -3.20 1.54 -22.48
C LEU A 44 -3.62 2.96 -22.90
N THR A 45 -4.04 3.18 -24.14
CA THR A 45 -4.37 4.52 -24.69
C THR A 45 -5.44 5.25 -23.86
N ASP A 46 -6.40 4.50 -23.31
CA ASP A 46 -7.49 5.03 -22.48
C ASP A 46 -7.22 4.94 -20.98
N ALA A 47 -6.05 4.46 -20.55
CA ALA A 47 -5.68 4.49 -19.15
C ALA A 47 -5.57 5.95 -18.67
N ARG A 48 -5.89 6.16 -17.39
CA ARG A 48 -5.88 7.46 -16.73
C ARG A 48 -5.18 7.31 -15.40
N ALA A 49 -4.23 8.20 -15.13
CA ALA A 49 -3.68 8.37 -13.80
C ALA A 49 -4.70 9.09 -12.90
N ARG A 50 -4.69 8.78 -11.61
CA ARG A 50 -5.38 9.58 -10.60
C ARG A 50 -4.52 9.59 -9.34
N VAL A 51 -4.18 10.78 -8.87
CA VAL A 51 -3.55 10.91 -7.55
C VAL A 51 -4.63 10.75 -6.48
N VAL A 52 -4.35 9.90 -5.50
CA VAL A 52 -5.26 9.62 -4.38
C VAL A 52 -4.52 9.88 -3.07
N GLU A 53 -5.26 10.32 -2.04
CA GLU A 53 -4.73 10.33 -0.68
C GLU A 53 -4.17 8.95 -0.37
N SER A 54 -2.86 8.93 -0.14
CA SER A 54 -2.12 7.72 0.16
C SER A 54 -2.70 7.07 1.43
N ALA A 55 -2.99 5.76 1.36
CA ALA A 55 -3.35 5.00 2.56
C ALA A 55 -2.22 5.05 3.61
N TRP A 56 -1.02 5.44 3.19
CA TRP A 56 0.18 5.62 4.00
C TRP A 56 0.17 6.87 4.87
N SER A 57 -0.55 7.94 4.51
CA SER A 57 -0.60 9.19 5.28
C SER A 57 -1.91 9.39 6.06
N LYS A 58 -2.97 8.66 5.68
CA LYS A 58 -4.29 8.78 6.33
C LYS A 58 -4.38 7.96 7.61
N LYS A 59 -4.79 8.60 8.71
CA LYS A 59 -5.07 7.91 9.97
C LYS A 59 -6.26 6.96 9.82
N PRO A 60 -6.09 5.64 10.03
CA PRO A 60 -7.18 4.68 9.90
C PRO A 60 -8.30 4.94 10.90
N PRO A 61 -9.54 4.48 10.67
CA PRO A 61 -10.67 4.75 11.56
C PRO A 61 -10.53 4.09 12.94
N ARG A 62 -9.74 3.00 13.05
CA ARG A 62 -9.51 2.21 14.25
C ARG A 62 -8.03 1.84 14.37
N SER A 63 -7.65 1.23 15.49
CA SER A 63 -6.25 0.82 15.75
C SER A 63 -5.90 -0.45 14.98
N PHE A 64 -4.90 -0.36 14.11
CA PHE A 64 -4.40 -1.53 13.35
C PHE A 64 -3.74 -2.55 14.28
N LEU A 65 -2.95 -2.12 15.28
CA LEU A 65 -2.37 -3.02 16.27
C LEU A 65 -3.44 -3.80 17.05
N THR A 66 -4.55 -3.13 17.38
CA THR A 66 -5.66 -3.77 18.11
C THR A 66 -6.33 -4.83 17.24
N TRP A 67 -6.54 -4.53 15.96
CA TRP A 67 -7.07 -5.51 15.01
C TRP A 67 -6.08 -6.66 14.78
N LEU A 68 -4.79 -6.41 14.58
CA LEU A 68 -3.77 -7.46 14.41
C LEU A 68 -3.79 -8.45 15.60
N LYS A 69 -3.98 -7.96 16.83
CA LYS A 69 -4.06 -8.83 18.00
C LYS A 69 -5.21 -9.85 17.93
N THR A 70 -6.29 -9.59 17.19
CA THR A 70 -7.38 -10.56 16.97
C THR A 70 -7.03 -11.59 15.90
N GLN A 71 -6.03 -11.31 15.05
CA GLN A 71 -5.60 -12.14 13.92
C GLN A 71 -4.50 -13.15 14.26
N THR A 72 -3.99 -13.16 15.50
CA THR A 72 -2.85 -14.00 15.93
C THR A 72 -3.05 -15.51 15.78
N LYS A 73 -4.28 -15.98 15.53
CA LYS A 73 -4.62 -17.39 15.32
C LYS A 73 -4.62 -17.84 13.85
N ARG A 74 -4.45 -16.92 12.89
CA ARG A 74 -4.37 -17.29 11.47
C ARG A 74 -3.12 -18.12 11.19
N GLU A 75 -3.23 -19.04 10.24
CA GLU A 75 -2.15 -19.92 9.77
C GLU A 75 -1.61 -19.45 8.41
N ASP A 76 -1.50 -18.13 8.24
CA ASP A 76 -1.00 -17.47 7.04
C ASP A 76 -0.04 -16.33 7.40
N ILE A 77 0.46 -15.64 6.37
CA ILE A 77 1.40 -14.52 6.51
C ILE A 77 0.87 -13.39 7.41
N VAL A 78 -0.46 -13.18 7.44
CA VAL A 78 -1.10 -12.18 8.30
C VAL A 78 -1.05 -12.65 9.76
N GLY A 79 -1.30 -13.93 10.02
CA GLY A 79 -1.18 -14.52 11.34
C GLY A 79 0.24 -14.49 11.91
N ASP A 80 1.25 -14.76 11.07
CA ASP A 80 2.65 -14.64 11.44
C ASP A 80 3.00 -13.20 11.81
N PHE A 81 2.68 -12.25 10.94
CA PHE A 81 2.89 -10.83 11.19
C PHE A 81 2.17 -10.34 12.46
N ALA A 82 0.93 -10.78 12.67
CA ALA A 82 0.14 -10.45 13.85
C ALA A 82 0.79 -10.95 15.15
N ARG A 83 1.36 -12.17 15.16
CA ARG A 83 2.05 -12.73 16.32
C ARG A 83 3.31 -11.95 16.64
N ASP A 84 4.08 -11.55 15.63
CA ASP A 84 5.31 -10.77 15.82
C ASP A 84 4.99 -9.36 16.31
N ALA A 85 4.06 -8.67 15.66
CA ALA A 85 3.62 -7.33 16.05
C ALA A 85 2.97 -7.30 17.45
N ALA A 86 2.25 -8.34 17.86
CA ALA A 86 1.65 -8.40 19.19
C ALA A 86 2.67 -8.57 20.32
N LYS A 87 3.85 -9.13 20.02
CA LYS A 87 4.93 -9.37 20.98
C LYS A 87 5.95 -8.22 21.03
N ASP A 88 6.08 -7.42 19.98
CA ASP A 88 7.01 -6.29 19.97
C ASP A 88 6.41 -5.06 20.69
N PRO A 89 6.98 -4.61 21.82
CA PRO A 89 6.51 -3.41 22.51
C PRO A 89 6.74 -2.11 21.72
N ARG A 90 7.55 -2.13 20.66
CA ARG A 90 7.83 -0.99 19.77
C ARG A 90 6.86 -0.91 18.59
N ALA A 91 5.97 -1.89 18.43
CA ALA A 91 4.99 -1.90 17.35
C ALA A 91 4.13 -0.61 17.41
N PRO A 92 3.87 0.05 16.27
CA PRO A 92 3.08 1.29 16.25
C PRO A 92 1.68 1.09 16.82
N GLY A 93 1.34 1.89 17.84
CA GLY A 93 0.05 1.81 18.54
C GLY A 93 -0.98 2.82 18.05
N GLY A 94 -2.20 2.72 18.56
CA GLY A 94 -3.28 3.68 18.27
C GLY A 94 -3.67 3.69 16.79
N ARG A 95 -4.00 4.88 16.27
CA ARG A 95 -4.38 5.08 14.86
C ARG A 95 -3.16 5.40 13.99
N ALA A 96 -2.07 4.64 14.18
CA ALA A 96 -0.89 4.76 13.35
C ALA A 96 -1.25 4.49 11.88
N THR A 97 -0.63 5.21 10.95
CA THR A 97 -0.87 5.08 9.50
C THR A 97 -0.15 3.87 8.93
N LYS A 98 -0.51 3.46 7.71
CA LYS A 98 0.22 2.40 7.01
C LYS A 98 1.70 2.78 6.82
N GLY A 99 1.97 4.09 6.64
CA GLY A 99 3.30 4.71 6.56
C GLY A 99 4.15 4.40 7.79
N GLU A 100 3.64 4.79 8.96
CA GLU A 100 4.32 4.57 10.24
C GLU A 100 4.61 3.07 10.47
N TRP A 101 3.72 2.18 10.00
CA TRP A 101 3.94 0.73 10.04
C TRP A 101 5.03 0.23 9.10
N ARG A 102 5.12 0.73 7.86
CA ARG A 102 6.22 0.36 6.95
C ARG A 102 7.54 0.88 7.44
N ASP A 103 7.58 2.10 7.95
CA ASP A 103 8.81 2.71 8.44
C ASP A 103 9.33 1.92 9.65
N TYR A 104 8.43 1.47 10.55
CA TYR A 104 8.75 0.52 11.61
C TYR A 104 9.33 -0.81 11.10
N LEU A 105 8.80 -1.35 10.00
CA LEU A 105 9.27 -2.62 9.40
C LEU A 105 10.58 -2.49 8.61
N GLY A 106 11.07 -1.27 8.39
CA GLY A 106 12.37 -1.03 7.73
C GLY A 106 12.42 -1.45 6.26
N GLY A 107 11.26 -1.61 5.59
CA GLY A 107 11.19 -1.77 4.13
C GLY A 107 11.58 -3.15 3.57
N ALA A 108 11.78 -4.18 4.40
CA ALA A 108 12.05 -5.52 3.87
C ALA A 108 10.85 -6.05 3.06
N GLN A 109 11.09 -6.52 1.84
CA GLN A 109 10.02 -6.82 0.86
C GLN A 109 8.93 -7.78 1.39
N HIS A 110 9.32 -8.84 2.09
CA HIS A 110 8.39 -9.80 2.68
C HIS A 110 7.53 -9.21 3.82
N LEU A 111 8.05 -8.25 4.58
CA LEU A 111 7.31 -7.56 5.64
C LEU A 111 6.34 -6.53 5.05
N VAL A 112 6.75 -5.86 3.97
CA VAL A 112 5.88 -4.94 3.22
C VAL A 112 4.71 -5.68 2.59
N GLU A 113 4.93 -6.88 2.05
CA GLU A 113 3.87 -7.74 1.52
C GLU A 113 2.88 -8.16 2.62
N ALA A 114 3.40 -8.63 3.77
CA ALA A 114 2.58 -8.97 4.92
C ALA A 114 1.75 -7.78 5.41
N LEU A 115 2.36 -6.58 5.48
CA LEU A 115 1.68 -5.34 5.82
C LEU A 115 0.59 -4.99 4.80
N ASN A 116 0.87 -5.07 3.50
CA ASN A 116 -0.11 -4.76 2.46
C ASN A 116 -1.33 -5.68 2.53
N ASN A 117 -1.11 -6.99 2.65
CA ASN A 117 -2.20 -7.97 2.75
C ASN A 117 -3.04 -7.74 4.02
N SER A 118 -2.39 -7.62 5.18
CA SER A 118 -3.07 -7.41 6.45
C SER A 118 -3.78 -6.05 6.54
N TRP A 119 -3.23 -5.00 5.92
CA TRP A 119 -3.87 -3.67 5.91
C TRP A 119 -5.14 -3.64 5.06
N ASN A 120 -5.16 -4.38 3.95
CA ASN A 120 -6.36 -4.52 3.12
C ASN A 120 -7.47 -5.26 3.90
N ASP A 121 -7.15 -6.39 4.53
CA ASP A 121 -8.07 -7.13 5.39
C ASP A 121 -8.61 -6.22 6.50
N PHE A 122 -7.72 -5.46 7.14
CA PHE A 122 -8.08 -4.50 8.17
C PHE A 122 -9.06 -3.42 7.72
N LEU A 123 -9.02 -2.95 6.48
CA LEU A 123 -9.96 -1.93 6.00
C LEU A 123 -11.35 -2.52 5.72
N ILE A 124 -11.43 -3.80 5.39
CA ILE A 124 -12.66 -4.49 5.02
C ILE A 124 -13.33 -5.11 6.25
N GLU A 125 -12.56 -5.76 7.12
CA GLU A 125 -13.07 -6.58 8.22
C GLU A 125 -13.17 -5.79 9.52
N PRO A 126 -14.35 -5.72 10.17
CA PRO A 126 -14.44 -5.20 11.52
C PRO A 126 -13.61 -6.04 12.51
N ALA A 127 -13.08 -5.39 13.54
CA ALA A 127 -12.26 -6.00 14.59
C ALA A 127 -13.05 -6.93 15.50
#